data_AF-A0A6J8CLD4-F1
#
_entry.id   AF-A0A6J8CLD4-F1
#
_cell.length_a   1.000
_cell.length_b   1.000
_cell.length_c   1.000
_cell.angle_alpha   90.00
_cell.angle_beta   90.00
_cell.angle_gamma   90.00
#
_symmetry.space_group_name_H-M   'P 1'
#
loop_
_entity.id
_entity.type
_entity.pdbx_description
1 polymer ?
#
loop_
_entity_poly.entity_id
_entity_poly.type
_entity_poly.pdbx_seq_one_letter_code
_entity_poly.pdbx_strand_id
1 'polypeptide(L)'
;MATVNSPELCRTRFARLTIIAANIFSKMLREIALKNVQPEVTYIMIKTNPALYGILNADEKSILETLNSEKYNLCDAGLLYKILRHILPEPTNGWGKKPGFNNFTITDDIERVRLLRNKIFHRPLADITELEEWDTIKDVLEIADRIDQYLKKKSNEGFKKEVTDLSSCSLDPKLEEENVKLGLEVESLKRKETITEGGMTMHLTTGKKLEVFLADVLLRDLKAHGRDDGKIWQEESHIEGSLLIRLGVKMKLIKNENDLTRHTTNFMKNILSDSNSSHGKPRHCKEIEVILTPAEQGNFI
;
A
#
# COMPACT_ATOMS: atom_id res chain seq x y z
N MET A 1 -13.88 28.89 -17.90
CA MET A 1 -12.77 29.41 -17.09
C MET A 1 -12.05 28.22 -16.51
N ALA A 2 -10.83 27.93 -16.97
CA ALA A 2 -10.03 26.84 -16.41
C ALA A 2 -9.46 27.32 -15.08
N THR A 3 -9.92 26.75 -13.97
CA THR A 3 -9.33 26.96 -12.65
C THR A 3 -7.91 26.39 -12.66
N VAL A 4 -6.94 27.25 -12.34
CA VAL A 4 -5.54 26.87 -12.22
C VAL A 4 -5.44 25.88 -11.06
N ASN A 5 -5.01 24.65 -11.35
CA ASN A 5 -4.67 23.66 -10.34
C ASN A 5 -3.42 24.15 -9.58
N SER A 6 -3.62 24.88 -8.47
CA SER A 6 -2.51 25.13 -7.56
C SER A 6 -2.14 23.82 -6.85
N PRO A 7 -0.84 23.58 -6.56
CA PRO A 7 -0.40 22.37 -5.86
C PRO A 7 -1.11 22.17 -4.50
N GLU A 8 -1.43 23.27 -3.82
CA GLU A 8 -2.18 23.27 -2.57
C GLU A 8 -3.60 22.73 -2.75
N LEU A 9 -4.31 23.16 -3.81
CA LEU A 9 -5.64 22.64 -4.10
C LEU A 9 -5.59 21.14 -4.43
N CYS A 10 -4.64 20.69 -5.25
CA CYS A 10 -4.50 19.25 -5.56
C CYS A 10 -4.26 18.43 -4.28
N ARG A 11 -3.44 18.95 -3.36
CA ARG A 11 -3.17 18.32 -2.06
C ARG A 11 -4.43 18.20 -1.20
N THR A 12 -5.23 19.26 -1.05
CA THR A 12 -6.48 19.22 -0.27
C THR A 12 -7.47 18.21 -0.86
N ARG A 13 -7.60 18.16 -2.19
CA ARG A 13 -8.48 17.20 -2.88
C ARG A 13 -8.06 15.76 -2.62
N PHE A 14 -6.76 15.48 -2.73
CA PHE A 14 -6.21 14.17 -2.41
C PHE A 14 -6.46 13.77 -0.95
N ALA A 15 -6.29 14.71 -0.02
CA ALA A 15 -6.56 14.46 1.40
C ALA A 15 -8.03 14.10 1.64
N ARG A 16 -8.99 14.83 1.05
CA ARG A 16 -10.44 14.52 1.15
C ARG A 16 -10.75 13.14 0.62
N LEU A 17 -10.26 12.79 -0.57
CA LEU A 17 -10.46 11.45 -1.13
C LEU A 17 -9.83 10.37 -0.25
N THR A 18 -8.68 10.64 0.37
CA THR A 18 -8.05 9.72 1.32
C THR A 18 -8.91 9.53 2.58
N ILE A 19 -9.48 10.60 3.14
CA ILE A 19 -10.42 10.51 4.28
C ILE A 19 -11.62 9.63 3.91
N ILE A 20 -12.20 9.82 2.72
CA ILE A 20 -13.29 8.98 2.24
C ILE A 20 -12.85 7.51 2.18
N ALA A 21 -11.70 7.25 1.58
CA ALA A 21 -11.20 5.90 1.33
C ALA A 21 -10.75 5.15 2.59
N ALA A 22 -10.16 5.85 3.56
CA ALA A 22 -9.67 5.29 4.82
C ALA A 22 -10.79 5.17 5.85
N ASN A 23 -11.62 6.21 5.99
CA ASN A 23 -12.52 6.34 7.12
C ASN A 23 -13.96 6.06 6.73
N ILE A 24 -14.51 6.81 5.78
CA ILE A 24 -15.94 6.72 5.44
C ILE A 24 -16.28 5.34 4.89
N PHE A 25 -15.48 4.82 3.96
CA PHE A 25 -15.68 3.46 3.44
C PHE A 25 -15.55 2.39 4.54
N SER A 26 -14.59 2.53 5.46
CA SER A 26 -14.49 1.61 6.59
C SER A 26 -15.74 1.66 7.45
N LYS A 27 -16.28 2.85 7.77
CA LYS A 27 -17.54 3.00 8.53
C LYS A 27 -18.74 2.37 7.80
N MET A 28 -18.88 2.62 6.50
CA MET A 28 -19.95 2.02 5.69
C MET A 28 -19.92 0.49 5.75
N LEU A 29 -18.77 -0.10 5.42
CA LEU A 29 -18.61 -1.56 5.40
C LEU A 29 -18.78 -2.15 6.81
N ARG A 30 -18.34 -1.44 7.85
CA ARG A 30 -18.49 -1.84 9.25
C ARG A 30 -19.94 -1.97 9.65
N GLU A 31 -20.76 -0.98 9.33
CA GLU A 31 -22.17 -1.01 9.68
C GLU A 31 -22.95 -2.05 8.86
N ILE A 32 -22.58 -2.25 7.60
CA ILE A 32 -23.12 -3.37 6.80
C ILE A 32 -22.76 -4.70 7.47
N ALA A 33 -21.51 -4.90 7.89
CA ALA A 33 -21.11 -6.12 8.58
C ALA A 33 -21.92 -6.34 9.86
N LEU A 34 -22.02 -5.32 10.73
CA LEU A 34 -22.81 -5.37 11.98
C LEU A 34 -24.28 -5.69 11.76
N LYS A 35 -24.88 -5.18 10.68
CA LYS A 35 -26.29 -5.46 10.36
C LYS A 35 -26.51 -6.92 9.95
N ASN A 36 -25.53 -7.55 9.32
CA ASN A 36 -25.66 -8.89 8.75
C ASN A 36 -25.15 -10.00 9.67
N VAL A 37 -24.10 -9.75 10.45
CA VAL A 37 -23.49 -10.78 11.31
C VAL A 37 -22.73 -10.15 12.48
N GLN A 38 -22.87 -10.77 13.66
CA GLN A 38 -22.14 -10.32 14.84
C GLN A 38 -20.64 -10.67 14.73
N PRO A 39 -19.75 -9.85 15.33
CA PRO A 39 -18.30 -10.06 15.29
C PRO A 39 -17.85 -11.43 15.79
N GLU A 40 -18.48 -11.96 16.84
CA GLU A 40 -18.12 -13.24 17.48
C GLU A 40 -18.43 -14.41 16.54
N VAL A 41 -19.59 -14.36 15.90
CA VAL A 41 -19.99 -15.35 14.88
C VAL A 41 -19.05 -15.29 13.68
N THR A 42 -18.66 -14.08 13.30
CA THR A 42 -17.75 -13.84 12.17
C THR A 42 -16.37 -14.42 12.44
N TYR A 43 -15.80 -14.21 13.62
CA TYR A 43 -14.53 -14.83 13.98
C TYR A 43 -14.58 -16.36 13.82
N ILE A 44 -15.64 -17.00 14.33
CA ILE A 44 -15.83 -18.46 14.21
C ILE A 44 -15.94 -18.87 12.74
N MET A 45 -16.77 -18.19 11.95
CA MET A 45 -16.95 -18.48 10.51
C MET A 45 -15.64 -18.35 9.73
N ILE A 46 -14.82 -17.34 10.04
CA ILE A 46 -13.55 -17.10 9.36
C ILE A 46 -12.52 -18.15 9.78
N LYS A 47 -12.36 -18.40 11.09
CA LYS A 47 -11.39 -19.37 11.61
C LYS A 47 -11.66 -20.79 11.14
N THR A 48 -12.93 -21.15 11.01
CA THR A 48 -13.36 -22.48 10.54
C THR A 48 -13.33 -22.61 9.02
N ASN A 49 -13.02 -21.53 8.28
CA ASN A 49 -12.85 -21.53 6.83
C ASN A 49 -11.36 -21.45 6.45
N PRO A 50 -10.69 -22.57 6.10
CA PRO A 50 -9.26 -22.59 5.81
C PRO A 50 -8.87 -21.72 4.62
N ALA A 51 -9.75 -21.61 3.62
CA ALA A 51 -9.49 -20.81 2.43
C ALA A 51 -9.41 -19.31 2.78
N LEU A 52 -10.33 -18.82 3.61
CA LEU A 52 -10.32 -17.43 4.06
C LEU A 52 -9.20 -17.17 5.06
N TYR A 53 -9.05 -18.03 6.07
CA TYR A 53 -8.01 -17.86 7.08
C TYR A 53 -6.60 -17.92 6.47
N GLY A 54 -6.43 -18.65 5.36
CA GLY A 54 -5.19 -18.75 4.59
C GLY A 54 -4.79 -17.46 3.88
N ILE A 55 -5.74 -16.59 3.48
CA ILE A 55 -5.45 -15.34 2.75
C ILE A 55 -5.21 -14.14 3.67
N LEU A 56 -5.38 -14.31 4.99
CA LEU A 56 -5.15 -13.25 5.98
C LEU A 56 -3.68 -13.21 6.40
N ASN A 57 -3.15 -11.99 6.52
CA ASN A 57 -1.81 -11.78 7.09
C ASN A 57 -1.83 -11.90 8.63
N ALA A 58 -0.66 -11.84 9.27
CA ALA A 58 -0.54 -12.01 10.72
C ALA A 58 -1.30 -10.92 11.51
N ASP A 59 -1.21 -9.68 11.08
CA ASP A 59 -1.86 -8.54 11.74
C ASP A 59 -3.39 -8.63 11.63
N GLU A 60 -3.90 -8.97 10.43
CA GLU A 60 -5.32 -9.21 10.19
C GLU A 60 -5.85 -10.34 11.06
N LYS A 61 -5.08 -11.43 11.22
CA LYS A 61 -5.46 -12.53 12.12
C LYS A 61 -5.53 -12.09 13.58
N SER A 62 -4.54 -11.32 14.03
CA SER A 62 -4.54 -10.77 15.38
C SER A 62 -5.75 -9.85 15.64
N ILE A 63 -6.10 -9.00 14.67
CA ILE A 63 -7.31 -8.16 14.74
C ILE A 63 -8.58 -9.01 14.83
N LEU A 64 -8.66 -10.12 14.07
CA LEU A 64 -9.82 -11.01 14.14
C LEU A 64 -9.96 -11.69 15.50
N GLU A 65 -8.85 -12.03 16.16
CA GLU A 65 -8.86 -12.64 17.50
C GLU A 65 -9.43 -11.70 18.58
N THR A 66 -9.31 -10.39 18.38
CA THR A 66 -9.84 -9.37 19.31
C THR A 66 -11.29 -8.93 19.00
N LEU A 67 -11.91 -9.44 17.93
CA LEU A 67 -13.28 -9.04 17.54
C LEU A 67 -14.34 -9.32 18.61
N ASN A 68 -14.09 -10.31 19.48
CA ASN A 68 -14.99 -10.67 20.58
C ASN A 68 -15.16 -9.57 21.63
N SER A 69 -14.30 -8.52 21.63
CA SER A 69 -14.37 -7.41 22.59
C SER A 69 -14.60 -6.04 21.95
N GLU A 70 -14.22 -5.83 20.68
CA GLU A 70 -14.10 -4.47 20.10
C GLU A 70 -15.00 -4.19 18.89
N LYS A 71 -16.03 -5.00 18.63
CA LYS A 71 -16.77 -4.97 17.35
C LYS A 71 -15.77 -4.97 16.19
N TYR A 72 -16.17 -4.47 15.03
CA TYR A 72 -15.30 -4.31 13.87
C TYR A 72 -14.45 -3.02 13.90
N ASN A 73 -14.20 -2.43 15.08
CA ASN A 73 -13.62 -1.10 15.15
C ASN A 73 -12.18 -1.01 14.65
N LEU A 74 -11.44 -2.10 14.79
CA LEU A 74 -10.06 -2.22 14.32
C LEU A 74 -9.94 -2.65 12.86
N CYS A 75 -11.05 -3.06 12.22
CA CYS A 75 -11.02 -3.49 10.84
C CYS A 75 -11.04 -2.27 9.90
N ASP A 76 -10.04 -2.23 9.02
CA ASP A 76 -10.00 -1.30 7.89
C ASP A 76 -10.96 -1.77 6.77
N ALA A 77 -11.19 -0.91 5.77
CA ALA A 77 -12.05 -1.24 4.64
C ALA A 77 -11.59 -2.50 3.86
N GLY A 78 -10.28 -2.79 3.84
CA GLY A 78 -9.74 -3.97 3.16
C GLY A 78 -10.13 -5.27 3.85
N LEU A 79 -9.92 -5.34 5.16
CA LEU A 79 -10.31 -6.48 5.99
C LEU A 79 -11.84 -6.62 6.03
N LEU A 80 -12.57 -5.52 6.20
CA LEU A 80 -14.04 -5.52 6.14
C LEU A 80 -14.56 -6.07 4.81
N TYR A 81 -13.97 -5.69 3.69
CA TYR A 81 -14.32 -6.26 2.38
C TYR A 81 -14.10 -7.78 2.34
N LYS A 82 -12.94 -8.28 2.83
CA LYS A 82 -12.66 -9.72 2.89
C LYS A 82 -13.70 -10.45 3.74
N ILE A 83 -14.10 -9.88 4.88
CA ILE A 83 -15.13 -10.43 5.76
C ILE A 83 -16.48 -10.48 5.02
N LEU A 84 -16.95 -9.32 4.53
CA LEU A 84 -18.24 -9.16 3.85
C LEU A 84 -18.41 -10.13 2.67
N ARG A 85 -17.35 -10.34 1.89
CA ARG A 85 -17.34 -11.27 0.75
C ARG A 85 -17.70 -12.72 1.11
N HIS A 86 -17.44 -13.14 2.35
CA HIS A 86 -17.68 -14.51 2.78
C HIS A 86 -19.00 -14.69 3.51
N ILE A 87 -19.60 -13.59 4.00
CA ILE A 87 -20.86 -13.64 4.74
C ILE A 87 -22.06 -13.27 3.88
N LEU A 88 -21.85 -12.47 2.83
CA LEU A 88 -22.92 -11.98 1.95
C LEU A 88 -23.00 -12.80 0.66
N PRO A 89 -24.18 -12.84 0.04
CA PRO A 89 -24.32 -13.43 -1.30
C PRO A 89 -23.43 -12.70 -2.31
N GLU A 90 -23.19 -13.36 -3.43
CA GLU A 90 -22.36 -12.80 -4.49
C GLU A 90 -23.03 -11.56 -5.14
N PRO A 91 -22.26 -10.50 -5.50
CA PRO A 91 -22.74 -9.40 -6.32
C PRO A 91 -23.23 -9.89 -7.69
N THR A 92 -24.00 -9.05 -8.39
CA THR A 92 -24.62 -9.41 -9.67
C THR A 92 -23.61 -9.96 -10.69
N ASN A 93 -22.40 -9.40 -10.72
CA ASN A 93 -21.35 -9.81 -11.65
C ASN A 93 -20.29 -10.72 -11.03
N GLY A 94 -20.36 -10.99 -9.73
CA GLY A 94 -19.32 -11.70 -9.01
C GLY A 94 -18.36 -10.81 -8.23
N TRP A 95 -17.78 -11.36 -7.17
CA TRP A 95 -16.77 -10.67 -6.38
C TRP A 95 -15.50 -10.37 -7.19
N GLY A 96 -14.92 -9.18 -7.00
CA GLY A 96 -13.73 -8.74 -7.72
C GLY A 96 -14.00 -8.14 -9.11
N LYS A 97 -15.24 -8.22 -9.61
CA LYS A 97 -15.64 -7.70 -10.93
C LYS A 97 -16.40 -6.39 -10.80
N LYS A 98 -16.26 -5.52 -11.80
CA LYS A 98 -16.96 -4.23 -11.85
C LYS A 98 -18.47 -4.46 -11.98
N PRO A 99 -19.30 -3.90 -11.09
CA PRO A 99 -20.75 -3.94 -11.25
C PRO A 99 -21.22 -3.21 -12.51
N GLY A 100 -22.29 -3.69 -13.12
CA GLY A 100 -22.97 -2.99 -14.21
C GLY A 100 -23.62 -1.69 -13.73
N PHE A 101 -23.89 -0.77 -14.66
CA PHE A 101 -24.50 0.52 -14.33
C PHE A 101 -25.86 0.37 -13.63
N ASN A 102 -26.65 -0.62 -14.02
CA ASN A 102 -27.99 -0.88 -13.46
C ASN A 102 -28.00 -1.86 -12.26
N ASN A 103 -26.84 -2.28 -11.77
CA ASN A 103 -26.75 -3.27 -10.69
C ASN A 103 -26.66 -2.55 -9.34
N PHE A 104 -27.77 -2.50 -8.59
CA PHE A 104 -27.89 -1.68 -7.37
C PHE A 104 -28.06 -2.50 -6.08
N THR A 105 -27.58 -3.75 -6.05
CA THR A 105 -27.59 -4.51 -4.80
C THR A 105 -26.54 -3.98 -3.82
N ILE A 106 -26.71 -4.25 -2.53
CA ILE A 106 -25.74 -3.84 -1.50
C ILE A 106 -24.35 -4.46 -1.74
N THR A 107 -24.30 -5.68 -2.30
CA THR A 107 -23.05 -6.37 -2.60
C THR A 107 -22.37 -5.79 -3.84
N ASP A 108 -23.13 -5.29 -4.82
CA ASP A 108 -22.59 -4.47 -5.90
C ASP A 108 -21.99 -3.15 -5.37
N ASP A 109 -22.63 -2.50 -4.42
CA ASP A 109 -22.09 -1.27 -3.82
C ASP A 109 -20.82 -1.51 -2.99
N ILE A 110 -20.71 -2.65 -2.31
CA ILE A 110 -19.45 -3.07 -1.67
C ILE A 110 -18.32 -3.21 -2.69
N GLU A 111 -18.59 -3.75 -3.89
CA GLU A 111 -17.61 -3.81 -4.97
C GLU A 111 -17.24 -2.41 -5.50
N ARG A 112 -18.19 -1.49 -5.62
CA ARG A 112 -17.90 -0.09 -5.99
C ARG A 112 -17.02 0.60 -4.95
N VAL A 113 -17.31 0.41 -3.66
CA VAL A 113 -16.46 0.90 -2.56
C VAL A 113 -15.03 0.39 -2.70
N ARG A 114 -14.84 -0.92 -2.94
CA ARG A 114 -13.51 -1.50 -3.16
C ARG A 114 -12.79 -0.87 -4.35
N LEU A 115 -13.48 -0.72 -5.48
CA LEU A 115 -12.90 -0.15 -6.70
C LEU A 115 -12.50 1.31 -6.52
N LEU A 116 -13.34 2.12 -5.90
CA LEU A 116 -13.03 3.52 -5.59
C LEU A 116 -11.87 3.63 -4.60
N ARG A 117 -11.87 2.83 -3.53
CA ARG A 117 -10.76 2.76 -2.57
C ARG A 117 -9.45 2.47 -3.28
N ASN A 118 -9.43 1.45 -4.13
CA ASN A 118 -8.24 1.07 -4.88
C ASN A 118 -7.81 2.18 -5.84
N LYS A 119 -8.76 2.77 -6.58
CA LYS A 119 -8.50 3.93 -7.45
C LYS A 119 -7.86 5.09 -6.67
N ILE A 120 -8.25 5.33 -5.42
CA ILE A 120 -7.70 6.42 -4.59
C ILE A 120 -6.30 6.07 -4.08
N PHE A 121 -6.09 4.88 -3.51
CA PHE A 121 -4.82 4.50 -2.88
C PHE A 121 -3.77 3.90 -3.82
N HIS A 122 -4.10 3.62 -5.09
CA HIS A 122 -3.16 3.11 -6.08
C HIS A 122 -2.68 4.18 -7.06
N ARG A 123 -2.87 5.46 -6.73
CA ARG A 123 -2.36 6.56 -7.56
C ARG A 123 -0.90 6.83 -7.22
N PRO A 124 -0.05 7.11 -8.21
CA PRO A 124 1.38 7.35 -8.00
C PRO A 124 1.71 8.69 -7.35
N LEU A 125 0.75 9.63 -7.39
CA LEU A 125 0.93 11.02 -6.98
C LEU A 125 -0.36 11.55 -6.34
N ALA A 126 -0.21 12.56 -5.49
CA ALA A 126 -1.32 13.31 -4.87
C ALA A 126 -1.95 14.36 -5.80
N ASP A 127 -1.68 14.29 -7.11
CA ASP A 127 -2.24 15.24 -8.08
C ASP A 127 -3.66 14.81 -8.47
N ILE A 128 -4.65 15.52 -7.92
CA ILE A 128 -6.07 15.29 -8.17
C ILE A 128 -6.65 16.55 -8.78
N THR A 129 -7.18 16.43 -9.98
CA THR A 129 -7.89 17.53 -10.63
C THR A 129 -9.25 17.77 -9.97
N GLU A 130 -9.79 18.97 -10.12
CA GLU A 130 -11.14 19.32 -9.64
C GLU A 130 -12.22 18.40 -10.23
N LEU A 131 -12.12 18.11 -11.53
CA LEU A 131 -13.07 17.23 -12.22
C LEU A 131 -13.03 15.81 -11.65
N GLU A 132 -11.84 15.27 -11.42
CA GLU A 132 -11.69 13.92 -10.86
C GLU A 132 -12.18 13.82 -9.42
N GLU A 133 -11.93 14.85 -8.60
CA GLU A 133 -12.51 14.93 -7.25
C GLU A 133 -14.03 14.92 -7.35
N TRP A 134 -14.60 15.78 -8.19
CA TRP A 134 -16.05 15.91 -8.34
C TRP A 134 -16.70 14.61 -8.81
N ASP A 135 -16.16 13.97 -9.85
CA ASP A 135 -16.66 12.68 -10.35
C ASP A 135 -16.57 11.59 -9.27
N THR A 136 -15.46 11.54 -8.54
CA THR A 136 -15.26 10.56 -7.47
C THR A 136 -16.24 10.79 -6.32
N ILE A 137 -16.44 12.04 -5.90
CA ILE A 137 -17.39 12.40 -4.84
C ILE A 137 -18.82 12.10 -5.26
N LYS A 138 -19.19 12.35 -6.52
CA LYS A 138 -20.51 12.01 -7.04
C LYS A 138 -20.79 10.51 -6.94
N ASP A 139 -19.85 9.67 -7.40
CA ASP A 139 -19.97 8.21 -7.29
C ASP A 139 -20.13 7.77 -5.81
N VAL A 140 -19.33 8.37 -4.91
CA VAL A 140 -19.40 8.08 -3.47
C VAL A 140 -20.74 8.49 -2.89
N LEU A 141 -21.29 9.64 -3.26
CA LEU A 141 -22.58 10.13 -2.77
C LEU A 141 -23.73 9.20 -3.17
N GLU A 142 -23.73 8.69 -4.40
CA GLU A 142 -24.73 7.74 -4.87
C GLU A 142 -24.66 6.41 -4.11
N ILE A 143 -23.44 5.90 -3.87
CA ILE A 143 -23.22 4.70 -3.07
C ILE A 143 -23.66 4.93 -1.61
N ALA A 144 -23.28 6.07 -1.03
CA ALA A 144 -23.62 6.44 0.33
C ALA A 144 -25.13 6.52 0.53
N ASP A 145 -25.85 7.11 -0.42
CA ASP A 145 -27.31 7.20 -0.39
C ASP A 145 -27.97 5.81 -0.38
N ARG A 146 -27.53 4.89 -1.24
CA ARG A 146 -28.07 3.52 -1.28
C ARG A 146 -27.74 2.74 -0.01
N ILE A 147 -26.53 2.89 0.53
CA ILE A 147 -26.14 2.27 1.79
C ILE A 147 -26.95 2.85 2.96
N ASP A 148 -27.14 4.16 3.02
CA ASP A 148 -27.96 4.82 4.04
C ASP A 148 -29.40 4.29 4.01
N GLN A 149 -29.98 4.14 2.82
CA GLN A 149 -31.31 3.52 2.63
C GLN A 149 -31.34 2.06 3.13
N TYR A 150 -30.33 1.25 2.76
CA TYR A 150 -30.21 -0.14 3.20
C TYR A 150 -30.10 -0.27 4.73
N LEU A 151 -29.36 0.63 5.37
CA LEU A 151 -29.19 0.70 6.81
C LEU A 151 -30.34 1.41 7.53
N LYS A 152 -31.29 2.02 6.78
CA LYS A 152 -32.39 2.83 7.29
C LYS A 152 -31.92 4.04 8.12
N LYS A 153 -30.83 4.67 7.70
CA LYS A 153 -30.32 5.89 8.34
C LYS A 153 -31.19 7.10 8.04
N LYS A 154 -31.22 8.05 8.97
CA LYS A 154 -31.83 9.36 8.75
C LYS A 154 -30.93 10.21 7.86
N SER A 155 -31.53 11.09 7.06
CA SER A 155 -30.82 11.95 6.11
C SER A 155 -29.79 12.88 6.76
N ASN A 156 -29.97 13.25 8.03
CA ASN A 156 -29.08 14.12 8.78
C ASN A 156 -27.98 13.37 9.57
N GLU A 157 -27.95 12.04 9.52
CA GLU A 157 -27.00 11.18 10.24
C GLU A 157 -26.37 10.12 9.31
N GLY A 158 -26.65 10.22 8.01
CA GLY A 158 -26.20 9.30 6.97
C GLY A 158 -24.79 9.59 6.47
N PHE A 159 -24.18 8.58 5.85
CA PHE A 159 -22.89 8.72 5.20
C PHE A 159 -22.92 9.73 4.05
N LYS A 160 -24.06 9.86 3.35
CA LYS A 160 -24.21 10.86 2.29
C LYS A 160 -24.00 12.27 2.81
N LYS A 161 -24.52 12.55 4.01
CA LYS A 161 -24.30 13.83 4.67
C LYS A 161 -22.84 14.02 5.06
N GLU A 162 -22.20 13.01 5.66
CA GLU A 162 -20.79 13.08 6.03
C GLU A 162 -19.88 13.40 4.82
N VAL A 163 -20.15 12.77 3.67
CA VAL A 163 -19.43 13.05 2.41
C VAL A 163 -19.73 14.45 1.90
N THR A 164 -20.99 14.89 1.95
CA THR A 164 -21.40 16.24 1.52
C THR A 164 -20.69 17.30 2.37
N ASP A 165 -20.76 17.18 3.69
CA ASP A 165 -20.14 18.11 4.63
C ASP A 165 -18.62 18.17 4.39
N LEU A 166 -17.95 17.01 4.24
CA LEU A 166 -16.52 16.94 3.93
C LEU A 166 -16.15 17.65 2.62
N SER A 167 -16.98 17.52 1.59
CA SER A 167 -16.75 18.14 0.29
C SER A 167 -16.96 19.66 0.28
N SER A 168 -17.86 20.16 1.13
CA SER A 168 -18.21 21.59 1.20
C SER A 168 -17.31 22.42 2.13
N CYS A 169 -16.62 21.78 3.08
CA CYS A 169 -15.85 22.47 4.10
C CYS A 169 -14.37 22.60 3.74
N SER A 170 -13.73 23.67 4.25
CA SER A 170 -12.27 23.74 4.30
C SER A 170 -11.73 22.63 5.19
N LEU A 171 -10.67 21.97 4.75
CA LEU A 171 -10.04 20.92 5.54
C LEU A 171 -9.12 21.56 6.59
N ASP A 172 -9.14 21.05 7.81
CA ASP A 172 -8.17 21.45 8.82
C ASP A 172 -6.75 21.12 8.33
N PRO A 173 -5.76 22.03 8.41
CA PRO A 173 -4.42 21.81 7.86
C PRO A 173 -3.71 20.58 8.42
N LYS A 174 -3.92 20.26 9.70
CA LYS A 174 -3.32 19.09 10.34
C LYS A 174 -3.99 17.81 9.84
N LEU A 175 -5.33 17.82 9.76
CA LEU A 175 -6.08 16.69 9.19
C LEU A 175 -5.70 16.46 7.73
N GLU A 176 -5.50 17.52 6.95
CA GLU A 176 -5.03 17.43 5.57
C GLU A 176 -3.66 16.75 5.51
N GLU A 177 -2.69 17.21 6.29
CA GLU A 177 -1.34 16.65 6.31
C GLU A 177 -1.31 15.17 6.69
N GLU A 178 -2.03 14.79 7.75
CA GLU A 178 -2.14 13.41 8.20
C GLU A 178 -2.69 12.50 7.10
N ASN A 179 -3.71 12.95 6.37
CA ASN A 179 -4.35 12.15 5.33
C ASN A 179 -3.56 12.11 4.01
N VAL A 180 -2.84 13.18 3.65
CA VAL A 180 -1.89 13.14 2.53
C VAL A 180 -0.81 12.10 2.81
N LYS A 181 -0.23 12.14 4.02
CA LYS A 181 0.80 11.19 4.44
C LYS A 181 0.26 9.75 4.41
N LEU A 182 -0.92 9.51 4.96
CA LEU A 182 -1.56 8.19 4.95
C LEU A 182 -1.75 7.68 3.51
N GLY A 183 -2.26 8.52 2.61
CA GLY A 183 -2.48 8.15 1.21
C GLY A 183 -1.20 7.70 0.51
N LEU A 184 -0.11 8.45 0.69
CA LEU A 184 1.20 8.14 0.10
C LEU A 184 1.87 6.93 0.77
N GLU A 185 1.71 6.73 2.08
CA GLU A 185 2.24 5.56 2.78
C GLU A 185 1.59 4.26 2.28
N VAL A 186 0.27 4.23 2.14
CA VAL A 186 -0.46 3.06 1.60
C VAL A 186 -0.02 2.73 0.18
N GLU A 187 0.31 3.74 -0.62
CA GLU A 187 0.83 3.57 -1.96
C GLU A 187 2.24 2.95 -1.94
N SER A 188 3.14 3.48 -1.10
CA SER A 188 4.52 3.00 -0.96
C SER A 188 4.59 1.54 -0.52
N LEU A 189 3.69 1.10 0.36
CA LEU A 189 3.60 -0.30 0.82
C LEU A 189 3.11 -1.26 -0.29
N LYS A 190 2.51 -0.73 -1.36
CA LYS A 190 1.91 -1.52 -2.44
C LYS A 190 2.67 -1.50 -3.75
N ARG A 191 3.69 -0.65 -3.91
CA ARG A 191 4.67 -0.79 -5.01
C ARG A 191 5.46 -2.08 -4.80
N LYS A 192 4.87 -3.18 -5.27
CA LYS A 192 5.63 -4.36 -5.66
C LYS A 192 6.34 -4.00 -6.95
N GLU A 193 7.54 -3.42 -6.87
CA GLU A 193 8.31 -3.15 -8.06
C GLU A 193 8.59 -4.47 -8.76
N THR A 194 8.01 -4.60 -9.96
CA THR A 194 8.21 -5.73 -10.83
C THR A 194 9.19 -5.32 -11.92
N ILE A 195 10.48 -5.49 -11.64
CA ILE A 195 11.53 -5.22 -12.61
C ILE A 195 11.59 -6.45 -13.53
N THR A 196 11.45 -6.21 -14.84
CA THR A 196 11.57 -7.26 -15.86
C THR A 196 12.65 -6.86 -16.85
N GLU A 197 13.78 -7.54 -16.83
CA GLU A 197 14.87 -7.36 -17.78
C GLU A 197 15.42 -8.75 -18.16
N GLY A 198 15.67 -8.98 -19.45
CA GLY A 198 16.22 -10.26 -19.93
C GLY A 198 15.29 -11.50 -19.85
N GLY A 199 13.99 -11.33 -19.63
CA GLY A 199 13.03 -12.45 -19.55
C GLY A 199 12.82 -13.04 -18.15
N MET A 200 13.33 -12.39 -17.10
CA MET A 200 12.99 -12.70 -15.71
C MET A 200 12.19 -11.58 -15.06
N THR A 201 11.29 -11.94 -14.14
CA THR A 201 10.39 -11.04 -13.42
C THR A 201 10.73 -11.08 -11.93
N MET A 202 11.22 -9.98 -11.36
CA MET A 202 11.54 -9.87 -9.93
C MET A 202 10.38 -9.20 -9.18
N HIS A 203 10.04 -9.61 -7.95
CA HIS A 203 9.04 -8.94 -7.11
C HIS A 203 9.68 -8.37 -5.84
N LEU A 204 9.88 -7.05 -5.78
CA LEU A 204 10.39 -6.36 -4.59
C LEU A 204 9.23 -5.77 -3.79
N THR A 205 9.10 -6.10 -2.51
CA THR A 205 8.19 -5.39 -1.59
C THR A 205 9.06 -4.52 -0.68
N THR A 206 9.22 -3.25 -1.02
CA THR A 206 10.03 -2.32 -0.21
C THR A 206 9.13 -1.56 0.76
N GLY A 207 9.56 -1.51 2.01
CA GLY A 207 9.18 -0.45 2.93
C GLY A 207 10.46 0.30 3.31
N LYS A 208 10.36 1.60 3.61
CA LYS A 208 11.50 2.49 3.97
C LYS A 208 12.49 1.91 5.00
N LYS A 209 12.08 0.92 5.80
CA LYS A 209 12.95 0.22 6.76
C LYS A 209 14.00 -0.70 6.11
N LEU A 210 13.78 -1.22 4.90
CA LEU A 210 14.71 -2.17 4.27
C LEU A 210 15.90 -1.48 3.60
N GLU A 211 15.70 -0.29 3.03
CA GLU A 211 16.78 0.52 2.43
C GLU A 211 17.81 0.93 3.48
N VAL A 212 17.32 1.40 4.65
CA VAL A 212 18.17 1.75 5.80
C VAL A 212 18.88 0.51 6.35
N PHE A 213 18.19 -0.64 6.43
CA PHE A 213 18.78 -1.88 6.92
C PHE A 213 19.87 -2.43 5.99
N LEU A 214 19.65 -2.43 4.67
CA LEU A 214 20.62 -2.91 3.69
C LEU A 214 21.85 -2.00 3.65
N ALA A 215 21.66 -0.67 3.67
CA ALA A 215 22.76 0.28 3.76
C ALA A 215 23.60 0.08 5.03
N ASP A 216 22.94 -0.14 6.17
CA ASP A 216 23.61 -0.27 7.48
C ASP A 216 24.31 -1.63 7.65
N VAL A 217 23.78 -2.71 7.06
CA VAL A 217 24.43 -4.02 7.01
C VAL A 217 25.66 -3.99 6.10
N LEU A 218 25.56 -3.36 4.92
CA LEU A 218 26.69 -3.19 4.01
C LEU A 218 27.80 -2.32 4.63
N LEU A 219 27.43 -1.23 5.32
CA LEU A 219 28.37 -0.38 6.04
C LEU A 219 29.11 -1.11 7.17
N ARG A 220 28.42 -1.97 7.92
CA ARG A 220 29.03 -2.74 9.01
C ARG A 220 30.00 -3.79 8.49
N ASP A 221 29.64 -4.50 7.43
CA ASP A 221 30.50 -5.53 6.84
C ASP A 221 31.77 -4.93 6.21
N LEU A 222 31.65 -3.78 5.54
CA LEU A 222 32.79 -3.05 4.98
C LEU A 222 33.77 -2.56 6.05
N LYS A 223 33.26 -2.06 7.19
CA LYS A 223 34.08 -1.66 8.34
C LYS A 223 34.77 -2.84 9.01
N ALA A 224 34.08 -3.98 9.15
CA ALA A 224 34.64 -5.18 9.76
C ALA A 224 35.85 -5.75 8.99
N HIS A 225 35.93 -5.49 7.69
CA HIS A 225 37.02 -5.95 6.82
C HIS A 225 38.10 -4.88 6.55
N GLY A 226 38.15 -3.82 7.38
CA GLY A 226 39.22 -2.81 7.34
C GLY A 226 39.22 -1.94 6.08
N ARG A 227 38.07 -1.80 5.42
CA ARG A 227 37.91 -1.00 4.18
C ARG A 227 37.15 0.28 4.48
N ASP A 228 37.87 1.25 5.03
CA ASP A 228 37.35 2.58 5.42
C ASP A 228 37.24 3.59 4.26
N ASP A 229 37.53 3.19 3.02
CA ASP A 229 37.60 4.09 1.86
C ASP A 229 36.40 3.99 0.90
N GLY A 230 35.38 3.20 1.24
CA GLY A 230 34.15 3.12 0.47
C GLY A 230 33.32 4.41 0.58
N LYS A 231 33.07 5.08 -0.54
CA LYS A 231 32.06 6.16 -0.60
C LYS A 231 30.77 5.60 -1.17
N ILE A 232 29.70 5.67 -0.37
CA ILE A 232 28.35 5.47 -0.87
C ILE A 232 27.98 6.76 -1.60
N TRP A 233 27.53 6.63 -2.84
CA TRP A 233 26.89 7.71 -3.56
C TRP A 233 25.46 7.34 -3.86
N GLN A 234 24.62 8.36 -3.82
CA GLN A 234 23.22 8.30 -4.19
C GLN A 234 23.08 9.19 -5.40
N GLU A 235 22.64 8.64 -6.52
CA GLU A 235 22.28 9.41 -7.70
C GLU A 235 20.79 9.40 -7.87
N GLU A 236 20.24 10.59 -7.97
CA GLU A 236 18.83 10.83 -8.17
C GLU A 236 18.64 11.27 -9.61
N SER A 237 17.91 10.47 -10.39
CA SER A 237 17.57 10.80 -11.76
C SER A 237 16.06 10.88 -11.90
N HIS A 238 15.60 11.92 -12.60
CA HIS A 238 14.18 12.11 -12.88
C HIS A 238 13.92 11.65 -14.30
N ILE A 239 13.16 10.57 -14.46
CA ILE A 239 12.75 10.05 -15.75
C ILE A 239 11.22 10.05 -15.77
N GLU A 240 10.64 10.78 -16.70
CA GLU A 240 9.17 10.83 -16.93
C GLU A 240 8.35 11.04 -15.63
N GLY A 241 8.78 12.00 -14.81
CA GLY A 241 8.06 12.34 -13.57
C GLY A 241 8.24 11.36 -12.40
N SER A 242 9.14 10.37 -12.54
CA SER A 242 9.53 9.46 -11.47
C SER A 242 10.96 9.73 -11.01
N LEU A 243 11.18 9.70 -9.69
CA LEU A 243 12.50 9.78 -9.07
C LEU A 243 13.10 8.36 -8.99
N LEU A 244 14.18 8.13 -9.73
CA LEU A 244 15.00 6.93 -9.65
C LEU A 244 16.20 7.22 -8.75
N ILE A 245 16.29 6.50 -7.62
CA ILE A 245 17.42 6.60 -6.70
C ILE A 245 18.35 5.41 -6.92
N ARG A 246 19.55 5.66 -7.43
CA ARG A 246 20.63 4.67 -7.56
C ARG A 246 21.57 4.80 -6.38
N LEU A 247 21.72 3.73 -5.61
CA LEU A 247 22.73 3.64 -4.55
C LEU A 247 23.94 2.87 -5.11
N GLY A 248 25.07 3.56 -5.26
CA GLY A 248 26.33 2.96 -5.67
C GLY A 248 27.36 3.00 -4.55
N VAL A 249 28.19 1.97 -4.45
CA VAL A 249 29.35 1.98 -3.55
C VAL A 249 30.60 2.09 -4.40
N LYS A 250 31.29 3.22 -4.32
CA LYS A 250 32.57 3.43 -5.02
C LYS A 250 33.71 3.01 -4.11
N MET A 251 34.50 2.04 -4.56
CA MET A 251 35.67 1.52 -3.83
C MET A 251 36.95 1.75 -4.61
N LYS A 252 38.06 2.03 -3.92
CA LYS A 252 39.38 2.09 -4.53
C LYS A 252 39.92 0.66 -4.66
N LEU A 253 39.96 0.14 -5.88
CA LEU A 253 40.44 -1.21 -6.15
C LEU A 253 41.92 -1.35 -5.78
N ILE A 254 42.23 -2.10 -4.72
CA ILE A 254 43.58 -2.62 -4.49
C ILE A 254 43.66 -4.05 -5.02
N LYS A 255 44.23 -4.16 -6.23
CA LYS A 255 44.95 -5.28 -6.87
C LYS A 255 44.28 -6.60 -7.23
N ASN A 256 43.01 -6.89 -6.94
CA ASN A 256 42.40 -8.07 -7.58
C ASN A 256 40.86 -8.00 -7.67
N GLU A 257 40.36 -7.68 -8.85
CA GLU A 257 38.93 -7.61 -9.18
C GLU A 257 38.21 -8.95 -8.90
N ASN A 258 38.91 -10.05 -9.12
CA ASN A 258 38.40 -11.41 -8.89
C ASN A 258 38.17 -11.74 -7.42
N ASP A 259 38.97 -11.16 -6.50
CA ASP A 259 38.80 -11.43 -5.07
C ASP A 259 37.63 -10.63 -4.49
N LEU A 260 37.39 -9.40 -4.95
CA LEU A 260 36.27 -8.58 -4.51
C LEU A 260 34.93 -9.20 -4.95
N THR A 261 34.80 -9.50 -6.24
CA THR A 261 33.59 -10.14 -6.79
C THR A 261 33.32 -11.47 -6.09
N ARG A 262 34.36 -12.28 -5.85
CA ARG A 262 34.23 -13.55 -5.12
C ARG A 262 33.83 -13.35 -3.67
N HIS A 263 34.37 -12.35 -2.97
CA HIS A 263 34.04 -12.09 -1.57
C HIS A 263 32.64 -11.53 -1.39
N THR A 264 32.23 -10.54 -2.20
CA THR A 264 30.88 -9.98 -2.19
C THR A 264 29.84 -11.03 -2.58
N THR A 265 30.13 -11.84 -3.60
CA THR A 265 29.26 -12.96 -3.99
C THR A 265 29.15 -14.01 -2.89
N ASN A 266 30.25 -14.35 -2.21
CA ASN A 266 30.24 -15.33 -1.12
C ASN A 266 29.58 -14.79 0.15
N PHE A 267 29.75 -13.52 0.48
CA PHE A 267 29.07 -12.85 1.59
C PHE A 267 27.56 -12.84 1.39
N MET A 268 27.11 -12.45 0.18
CA MET A 268 25.69 -12.48 -0.18
C MET A 268 25.14 -13.92 -0.17
N LYS A 269 25.91 -14.90 -0.67
CA LYS A 269 25.56 -16.32 -0.55
C LYS A 269 25.45 -16.79 0.91
N ASN A 270 26.33 -16.32 1.79
CA ASN A 270 26.33 -16.68 3.21
C ASN A 270 25.15 -16.06 3.96
N ILE A 271 24.79 -14.80 3.70
CA ILE A 271 23.56 -14.17 4.21
C ILE A 271 22.32 -14.97 3.75
N LEU A 272 22.32 -15.39 2.48
CA LEU A 272 21.23 -16.19 1.92
C LEU A 272 21.20 -17.62 2.49
N SER A 273 22.34 -18.22 2.84
CA SER A 273 22.40 -19.55 3.45
C SER A 273 22.07 -19.56 4.94
N ASP A 274 22.50 -18.54 5.70
CA ASP A 274 22.18 -18.40 7.13
C ASP A 274 20.69 -18.07 7.35
N SER A 275 20.05 -17.44 6.38
CA SER A 275 18.58 -17.28 6.37
C SER A 275 17.81 -18.60 6.19
N ASN A 276 18.49 -19.69 5.84
CA ASN A 276 17.90 -21.03 5.67
C ASN A 276 18.25 -22.02 6.81
N SER A 277 19.16 -21.68 7.73
CA SER A 277 19.65 -22.60 8.77
C SER A 277 19.02 -22.42 10.16
N SER A 278 18.20 -21.40 10.38
CA SER A 278 17.39 -21.27 11.60
C SER A 278 15.94 -21.70 11.35
N HIS A 279 15.41 -22.54 12.23
CA HIS A 279 14.11 -23.20 12.09
C HIS A 279 12.95 -22.22 11.79
N GLY A 280 12.52 -22.16 10.53
CA GLY A 280 11.27 -21.50 10.13
C GLY A 280 11.23 -21.06 8.67
N LYS A 281 10.66 -21.91 7.80
CA LYS A 281 10.21 -21.74 6.39
C LYS A 281 11.00 -20.78 5.45
N PRO A 282 11.28 -21.19 4.21
CA PRO A 282 12.17 -20.46 3.28
C PRO A 282 11.60 -19.09 2.94
N ARG A 283 12.36 -18.02 3.21
CA ARG A 283 12.10 -16.70 2.62
C ARG A 283 12.63 -16.72 1.20
N HIS A 284 11.75 -16.59 0.22
CA HIS A 284 12.13 -16.50 -1.19
C HIS A 284 12.92 -15.21 -1.44
N CYS A 285 14.23 -15.31 -1.42
CA CYS A 285 15.14 -14.33 -2.01
C CYS A 285 15.87 -15.05 -3.13
N LYS A 286 15.53 -14.74 -4.38
CA LYS A 286 16.23 -15.21 -5.56
C LYS A 286 16.75 -13.99 -6.29
N GLU A 287 18.07 -13.85 -6.17
CA GLU A 287 18.98 -12.92 -6.85
C GLU A 287 18.98 -11.44 -6.43
N ILE A 288 20.19 -10.94 -6.22
CA ILE A 288 20.54 -9.54 -6.00
C ILE A 288 21.67 -9.26 -6.99
N GLU A 289 21.47 -8.31 -7.89
CA GLU A 289 22.51 -7.86 -8.81
C GLU A 289 23.28 -6.70 -8.17
N VAL A 290 24.60 -6.83 -8.10
CA VAL A 290 25.51 -5.81 -7.59
C VAL A 290 26.40 -5.36 -8.74
N ILE A 291 26.17 -4.15 -9.25
CA ILE A 291 26.97 -3.57 -10.33
C ILE A 291 28.21 -2.92 -9.72
N LEU A 292 29.38 -3.51 -9.98
CA LEU A 292 30.68 -2.95 -9.63
C LEU A 292 31.27 -2.26 -10.85
N THR A 293 31.34 -0.92 -10.84
CA THR A 293 32.05 -0.16 -11.86
C THR A 293 33.49 0.11 -11.42
N PRO A 294 34.51 -0.20 -12.25
CA PRO A 294 35.88 0.21 -12.01
C PRO A 294 35.98 1.74 -11.92
N ALA A 295 36.86 2.24 -11.05
CA ALA A 295 37.22 3.65 -11.11
C ALA A 295 37.97 3.88 -12.43
N GLU A 296 37.41 4.72 -13.31
CA GLU A 296 38.15 5.21 -14.46
C GLU A 296 39.50 5.76 -13.97
N GLN A 297 40.59 5.31 -14.59
CA GLN A 297 41.88 5.98 -14.48
C GLN A 297 41.79 7.29 -15.26
N GLY A 298 41.08 8.26 -14.68
CA GLY A 298 41.05 9.64 -15.11
C GLY A 298 42.13 10.41 -14.35
N ASN A 299 43.09 10.96 -15.10
CA ASN A 299 44.21 11.72 -14.59
C ASN A 299 43.79 12.86 -13.65
N PHE A 300 44.58 13.04 -12.59
CA PHE A 300 44.62 14.27 -11.82
C PHE A 300 44.99 15.44 -12.73
N ILE A 301 44.10 16.42 -12.84
CA ILE A 301 44.43 17.86 -12.75
C ILE A 301 43.37 18.50 -11.86
#